data_AF-A0A059V8R9-F1
#
_entry.id   AF-A0A059V8R9-F1
#
_cell.length_a   1.000
_cell.length_b   1.000
_cell.length_c   1.000
_cell.angle_alpha   90.00
_cell.angle_beta   90.00
_cell.angle_gamma   90.00
#
_symmetry.space_group_name_H-M   'P 1'
#
loop_
_entity.id
_entity.type
_entity.pdbx_description
1 polymer ?
#
loop_
_entity_poly.entity_id
_entity_poly.type
_entity_poly.pdbx_seq_one_letter_code
_entity_poly.pdbx_strand_id
1 'polypeptide(L)'
;MKRLLVRAVGVVLVAAPSTAAAVISLDAAVVASSPQSPVTNYDDAMTCDRGSQEPRAPSVPPRNLPSIVDLEIKRVPFRAPPHRFVESRYADYDEALEFAVEIEGEIDMERAVTPVLLVGDVEVSYLEALGNRRYRFLAFPPEEKGMEEGDTVALAWPGEPQQARRSKHSYSPP
;
A
#
# COMPACT_ATOMS: atom_id res chain seq x y z
N MET A 1 -32.59 24.86 -29.00
CA MET A 1 -31.36 25.67 -28.84
C MET A 1 -31.31 26.24 -27.43
N LYS A 2 -30.60 25.60 -26.49
CA LYS A 2 -30.36 26.11 -25.12
C LYS A 2 -28.89 25.86 -24.76
N ARG A 3 -28.27 26.91 -24.23
CA ARG A 3 -26.81 27.12 -24.14
C ARG A 3 -26.19 26.34 -22.98
N LEU A 4 -25.05 25.72 -23.26
CA LEU A 4 -24.16 25.04 -22.33
C LEU A 4 -23.44 26.08 -21.46
N LEU A 5 -23.48 25.91 -20.12
CA LEU A 5 -22.70 26.71 -19.18
C LEU A 5 -21.49 25.88 -18.74
N VAL A 6 -20.30 26.19 -19.27
CA VAL A 6 -19.04 25.55 -18.88
C VAL A 6 -18.48 26.33 -17.70
N ARG A 7 -18.36 25.69 -16.52
CA ARG A 7 -17.63 26.23 -15.37
C ARG A 7 -16.19 25.74 -15.41
N ALA A 8 -15.26 26.68 -15.52
CA ALA A 8 -13.83 26.46 -15.35
C ALA A 8 -13.51 26.24 -13.86
N VAL A 9 -12.80 25.16 -13.53
CA VAL A 9 -12.23 24.93 -12.20
C VAL A 9 -10.73 25.15 -12.31
N GLY A 10 -10.24 26.12 -11.53
CA GLY A 10 -8.84 26.51 -11.46
C GLY A 10 -7.99 25.47 -10.75
N VAL A 11 -6.85 25.15 -11.34
CA VAL A 11 -5.78 24.35 -10.74
C VAL A 11 -4.94 25.27 -9.87
N VAL A 12 -4.86 25.00 -8.57
CA VAL A 12 -3.92 25.66 -7.66
C VAL A 12 -2.72 24.75 -7.50
N LEU A 13 -1.60 25.17 -8.10
CA LEU A 13 -0.30 24.54 -7.98
C LEU A 13 0.35 25.06 -6.68
N VAL A 14 0.52 24.20 -5.67
CA VAL A 14 1.31 24.52 -4.47
C VAL A 14 2.68 23.88 -4.61
N ALA A 15 3.71 24.71 -4.56
CA ALA A 15 5.11 24.34 -4.66
C ALA A 15 5.82 24.39 -3.30
N ALA A 16 6.96 23.67 -3.25
CA ALA A 16 8.13 23.80 -2.36
C ALA A 16 8.15 22.96 -1.06
N PRO A 17 9.32 22.76 -0.41
CA PRO A 17 10.71 22.99 -0.84
C PRO A 17 11.67 21.78 -0.69
N SER A 18 12.82 21.94 -1.34
CA SER A 18 14.09 21.19 -1.26
C SER A 18 14.86 21.44 0.06
N THR A 19 16.03 20.78 0.22
CA THR A 19 17.08 20.86 1.27
C THR A 19 16.82 20.03 2.54
N ALA A 20 17.75 19.25 3.12
CA ALA A 20 19.20 19.44 3.22
C ALA A 20 20.00 18.13 3.46
N ALA A 21 21.27 18.18 3.04
CA ALA A 21 22.31 17.20 3.29
C ALA A 21 22.83 17.28 4.73
N ALA A 22 23.16 16.13 5.32
CA ALA A 22 23.90 16.03 6.58
C ALA A 22 25.30 15.47 6.32
N VAL A 23 26.31 16.29 6.64
CA VAL A 23 27.73 15.97 6.61
C VAL A 23 28.12 15.49 8.01
N ILE A 24 28.74 14.32 8.15
CA ILE A 24 29.22 13.81 9.44
C ILE A 24 30.74 13.99 9.48
N SER A 25 31.19 14.77 10.48
CA SER A 25 32.59 15.05 10.82
C SER A 25 33.33 13.79 11.26
N LEU A 26 34.57 13.67 10.78
CA LEU A 26 35.54 12.67 11.21
C LEU A 26 36.58 13.39 12.08
N ASP A 27 36.54 13.17 13.39
CA ASP A 27 37.57 13.67 14.31
C ASP A 27 38.57 12.57 14.64
N ALA A 28 39.83 12.88 14.40
CA ALA A 28 40.98 12.04 14.68
C ALA A 28 41.56 12.42 16.05
N ALA A 29 41.91 11.42 16.85
CA ALA A 29 42.82 11.60 17.98
C ALA A 29 43.85 10.47 18.00
N VAL A 30 45.11 10.90 18.11
CA VAL A 30 46.38 10.16 18.01
C VAL A 30 47.08 10.22 19.39
N VAL A 31 48.08 9.35 19.62
CA VAL A 31 49.10 9.31 20.73
C VAL A 31 48.72 8.40 21.92
N ALA A 32 49.53 7.47 22.44
CA ALA A 32 50.82 6.86 22.07
C ALA A 32 51.11 5.63 22.95
N SER A 33 51.92 4.71 22.39
CA SER A 33 53.00 3.86 22.93
C SER A 33 53.00 3.45 24.42
N SER A 34 53.22 2.18 24.81
CA SER A 34 54.51 1.46 24.70
C SER A 34 54.42 0.02 25.30
N PRO A 35 55.47 -0.82 25.21
CA PRO A 35 55.39 -2.26 24.87
C PRO A 35 55.54 -3.25 26.03
N GLN A 36 55.23 -4.53 25.77
CA GLN A 36 56.03 -5.69 26.20
C GLN A 36 55.42 -7.00 25.66
N SER A 37 56.21 -7.73 24.86
CA SER A 37 56.11 -9.20 24.71
C SER A 37 57.25 -9.81 25.58
N PRO A 38 57.43 -11.14 25.70
CA PRO A 38 56.63 -12.28 25.20
C PRO A 38 56.45 -13.41 26.24
N VAL A 39 55.37 -14.20 26.20
CA VAL A 39 55.42 -15.59 26.70
C VAL A 39 54.48 -16.47 25.88
N THR A 40 55.05 -17.51 25.31
CA THR A 40 54.42 -18.64 24.63
C THR A 40 53.49 -19.41 25.57
N ASN A 41 52.24 -19.62 25.15
CA ASN A 41 51.47 -20.84 25.44
C ASN A 41 50.55 -21.11 24.25
N TYR A 42 50.82 -22.23 23.57
CA TYR A 42 49.88 -22.85 22.64
C TYR A 42 48.76 -23.48 23.48
N ASP A 43 47.68 -22.75 23.68
CA ASP A 43 46.37 -23.32 23.93
C ASP A 43 45.39 -22.63 22.99
N ASP A 44 45.15 -23.30 21.88
CA ASP A 44 44.20 -22.97 20.82
C ASP A 44 42.78 -23.20 21.36
N ALA A 45 42.41 -22.43 22.37
CA ALA A 45 41.03 -22.30 22.81
C ALA A 45 40.34 -21.41 21.77
N MET A 46 39.65 -22.05 20.83
CA MET A 46 38.66 -21.50 19.92
C MET A 46 37.56 -20.75 20.69
N THR A 47 37.86 -19.57 21.23
CA THR A 47 36.88 -18.66 21.80
C THR A 47 36.35 -17.81 20.66
N CYS A 48 35.26 -18.29 20.04
CA CYS A 48 34.41 -17.51 19.16
C CYS A 48 33.87 -16.31 19.93
N ASP A 49 34.60 -15.20 19.92
CA ASP A 49 34.12 -13.97 20.55
C ASP A 49 33.02 -13.37 19.66
N ARG A 50 31.78 -13.60 20.15
CA ARG A 50 30.54 -12.87 19.91
C ARG A 50 30.52 -12.00 18.65
N GLY A 51 29.88 -12.55 17.62
CA GLY A 51 29.22 -11.73 16.61
C GLY A 51 28.38 -10.68 17.32
N SER A 52 28.77 -9.42 17.17
CA SER A 52 27.97 -8.26 17.53
C SER A 52 26.56 -8.51 17.04
N GLN A 53 25.60 -8.63 17.97
CA GLN A 53 24.19 -8.62 17.62
C GLN A 53 23.97 -7.32 16.85
N GLU A 54 23.74 -7.42 15.54
CA GLU A 54 23.28 -6.28 14.76
C GLU A 54 22.10 -5.65 15.52
N PRO A 55 22.06 -4.31 15.66
CA PRO A 55 20.93 -3.62 16.23
C PRO A 55 19.67 -4.15 15.54
N ARG A 56 18.86 -4.92 16.26
CA ARG A 56 17.62 -5.47 15.75
C ARG A 56 16.81 -4.29 15.26
N ALA A 57 16.63 -4.20 13.95
CA ALA A 57 15.89 -3.09 13.34
C ALA A 57 14.58 -2.89 14.12
N PRO A 58 14.18 -1.64 14.41
CA PRO A 58 12.98 -1.38 15.17
C PRO A 58 11.83 -2.17 14.54
N SER A 59 11.12 -2.94 15.38
CA SER A 59 9.97 -3.73 14.96
C SER A 59 8.99 -2.81 14.25
N VAL A 60 8.86 -2.95 12.93
CA VAL A 60 7.89 -2.20 12.16
C VAL A 60 6.51 -2.53 12.73
N PRO A 61 5.67 -1.53 13.07
CA PRO A 61 4.35 -1.80 13.60
C PRO A 61 3.51 -2.64 12.63
N PRO A 62 2.60 -3.50 13.13
CA PRO A 62 1.83 -4.40 12.30
C PRO A 62 0.98 -3.64 11.28
N ARG A 63 0.93 -4.21 10.08
CA ARG A 63 0.28 -3.68 8.88
C ARG A 63 -1.24 -3.84 8.99
N ASN A 64 -1.86 -3.05 9.88
CA ASN A 64 -3.27 -3.20 10.18
C ASN A 64 -4.14 -2.62 9.06
N LEU A 65 -5.01 -3.44 8.49
CA LEU A 65 -6.04 -3.00 7.56
C LEU A 65 -7.18 -2.33 8.34
N PRO A 66 -7.79 -1.24 7.84
CA PRO A 66 -8.93 -0.59 8.49
C PRO A 66 -10.22 -1.42 8.38
N SER A 67 -11.20 -1.18 9.25
CA SER A 67 -12.51 -1.84 9.17
C SER A 67 -13.32 -1.25 8.02
N ILE A 68 -14.11 -2.06 7.31
CA ILE A 68 -15.17 -1.55 6.43
C ILE A 68 -16.38 -1.18 7.29
N VAL A 69 -16.82 0.08 7.20
CA VAL A 69 -17.98 0.63 7.90
C VAL A 69 -19.22 0.49 7.03
N ASP A 70 -19.13 0.92 5.78
CA ASP A 70 -20.23 0.95 4.82
C ASP A 70 -19.78 0.44 3.45
N LEU A 71 -20.74 -0.12 2.71
CA LEU A 71 -20.52 -0.68 1.38
C LEU A 71 -21.73 -0.41 0.49
N GLU A 72 -21.52 0.31 -0.61
CA GLU A 72 -22.50 0.47 -1.69
C GLU A 72 -21.96 -0.21 -2.95
N ILE A 73 -22.81 -1.01 -3.60
CA ILE A 73 -22.49 -1.72 -4.83
C ILE A 73 -23.40 -1.20 -5.94
N LYS A 74 -22.82 -0.80 -7.08
CA LYS A 74 -23.60 -0.36 -8.25
C LYS A 74 -22.83 -0.56 -9.55
N ARG A 75 -23.55 -0.67 -10.66
CA ARG A 75 -22.94 -0.68 -12.00
C ARG A 75 -22.68 0.75 -12.47
N VAL A 76 -21.50 1.00 -13.00
CA VAL A 76 -21.08 2.34 -13.45
C VAL A 76 -20.42 2.29 -14.82
N PRO A 77 -20.58 3.33 -15.65
CA PRO A 77 -19.81 3.45 -16.87
C PRO A 77 -18.34 3.66 -16.51
N PHE A 78 -17.47 2.91 -17.18
CA PHE A 78 -16.03 3.06 -17.07
C PHE A 78 -15.45 3.52 -18.40
N ARG A 79 -14.50 4.45 -18.33
CA ARG A 79 -13.72 4.85 -19.49
C ARG A 79 -12.26 4.85 -19.11
N ALA A 80 -11.53 3.89 -19.64
CA ALA A 80 -10.09 3.79 -19.39
C ALA A 80 -9.39 5.11 -19.73
N PRO A 81 -8.47 5.60 -18.88
CA PRO A 81 -7.68 6.78 -19.19
C PRO A 81 -6.87 6.56 -20.49
N PRO A 82 -6.90 7.52 -21.44
CA PRO A 82 -6.13 7.38 -22.67
C PRO A 82 -4.65 7.59 -22.36
N HIS A 83 -3.87 6.51 -22.31
CA HIS A 83 -2.42 6.58 -22.23
C HIS A 83 -1.83 6.52 -23.65
N ARG A 84 -0.92 7.43 -23.99
CA ARG A 84 -0.37 7.53 -25.36
C ARG A 84 0.47 6.32 -25.80
N PHE A 85 1.00 5.56 -24.84
CA PHE A 85 2.01 4.53 -25.09
C PHE A 85 1.77 3.22 -24.33
N VAL A 86 0.68 3.12 -23.57
CA VAL A 86 0.36 1.95 -22.73
C VAL A 86 -1.12 1.65 -22.91
N GLU A 87 -1.44 0.42 -23.29
CA GLU A 87 -2.83 -0.03 -23.27
C GLU A 87 -3.21 -0.43 -21.85
N SER A 88 -4.30 0.12 -21.33
CA SER A 88 -4.82 -0.31 -20.03
C SER A 88 -5.31 -1.75 -20.15
N ARG A 89 -5.03 -2.59 -19.14
CA ARG A 89 -5.63 -3.94 -19.04
C ARG A 89 -7.16 -3.93 -19.10
N TYR A 90 -7.76 -2.78 -18.82
CA TYR A 90 -9.21 -2.57 -18.76
C TYR A 90 -9.74 -1.72 -19.93
N ALA A 91 -8.99 -1.61 -21.02
CA ALA A 91 -9.36 -0.77 -22.17
C ALA A 91 -10.63 -1.26 -22.90
N ASP A 92 -10.94 -2.55 -22.82
CA ASP A 92 -12.05 -3.19 -23.54
C ASP A 92 -13.40 -3.14 -22.78
N TYR A 93 -13.45 -2.51 -21.62
CA TYR A 93 -14.65 -2.51 -20.77
C TYR A 93 -15.26 -1.11 -20.68
N ASP A 94 -16.53 -1.01 -21.08
CA ASP A 94 -17.33 0.22 -21.00
C ASP A 94 -18.07 0.36 -19.66
N GLU A 95 -18.13 -0.71 -18.88
CA GLU A 95 -18.80 -0.77 -17.59
C GLU A 95 -17.94 -1.51 -16.56
N ALA A 96 -18.10 -1.14 -15.30
CA ALA A 96 -17.53 -1.82 -14.16
C ALA A 96 -18.55 -1.89 -13.02
N LEU A 97 -18.37 -2.87 -12.15
CA LEU A 97 -19.05 -2.95 -10.88
C LEU A 97 -18.26 -2.13 -9.85
N GLU A 98 -18.88 -1.09 -9.33
CA GLU A 98 -18.32 -0.22 -8.30
C GLU A 98 -18.68 -0.72 -6.92
N PHE A 99 -17.65 -0.89 -6.09
CA PHE A 99 -17.75 -1.04 -4.64
C PHE A 99 -17.28 0.26 -4.01
N ALA A 100 -18.23 1.10 -3.59
CA ALA A 100 -17.93 2.29 -2.80
C ALA A 100 -17.86 1.89 -1.32
N VAL A 101 -16.62 1.86 -0.81
CA VAL A 101 -16.28 1.38 0.52
C VAL A 101 -15.95 2.57 1.41
N GLU A 102 -16.64 2.66 2.55
CA GLU A 102 -16.27 3.58 3.63
C GLU A 102 -15.53 2.81 4.72
N ILE A 103 -14.40 3.34 5.19
CA ILE A 103 -13.56 2.67 6.20
C ILE A 103 -13.44 3.46 7.51
N GLU A 104 -13.16 2.74 8.59
CA GLU A 104 -12.98 3.27 9.95
C GLU A 104 -11.54 3.80 10.13
N GLY A 105 -11.13 4.75 9.30
CA GLY A 105 -9.78 5.33 9.36
C GLY A 105 -9.26 5.73 7.98
N GLU A 106 -7.96 5.96 7.89
CA GLU A 106 -7.27 6.19 6.64
C GLU A 106 -6.42 4.97 6.30
N ILE A 107 -6.27 4.68 5.00
CA ILE A 107 -5.27 3.74 4.53
C ILE A 107 -3.94 4.49 4.53
N ASP A 108 -2.99 4.09 5.38
CA ASP A 108 -1.63 4.63 5.39
C ASP A 108 -0.91 4.21 4.09
N MET A 109 -1.05 5.02 3.04
CA MET A 109 -0.42 4.78 1.72
C MET A 109 1.09 5.02 1.72
N GLU A 110 1.70 5.42 2.85
CA GLU A 110 3.13 5.74 2.97
C GLU A 110 4.05 4.55 2.63
N ARG A 111 3.54 3.32 2.59
CA ARG A 111 4.32 2.10 2.34
C ARG A 111 3.93 1.40 1.04
N ALA A 112 3.95 2.13 -0.08
CA ALA A 112 4.02 1.68 -1.48
C ALA A 112 3.09 0.54 -1.96
N VAL A 113 2.14 0.09 -1.14
CA VAL A 113 1.24 -1.02 -1.44
C VAL A 113 -0.14 -0.62 -0.99
N THR A 114 -1.06 -0.75 -1.93
CA THR A 114 -2.45 -0.43 -1.76
C THR A 114 -3.22 -1.71 -1.40
N PRO A 115 -4.13 -1.69 -0.41
CA PRO A 115 -4.94 -2.86 -0.11
C PRO A 115 -5.88 -3.18 -1.28
N VAL A 116 -6.24 -4.45 -1.39
CA VAL A 116 -7.24 -4.95 -2.34
C VAL A 116 -8.55 -5.24 -1.61
N LEU A 117 -9.65 -5.14 -2.34
CA LEU A 117 -10.93 -5.64 -1.88
C LEU A 117 -11.05 -7.10 -2.29
N LEU A 118 -11.23 -7.98 -1.30
CA LEU A 118 -11.47 -9.40 -1.51
C LEU A 118 -12.98 -9.65 -1.44
N VAL A 119 -13.54 -10.24 -2.50
CA VAL A 119 -14.94 -10.67 -2.57
C VAL A 119 -14.95 -12.17 -2.77
N GLY A 120 -15.24 -12.94 -1.72
CA GLY A 120 -15.03 -14.38 -1.73
C GLY A 120 -13.55 -14.70 -1.94
N ASP A 121 -13.21 -15.30 -3.08
CA ASP A 121 -11.83 -15.57 -3.50
C ASP A 121 -11.31 -14.60 -4.58
N VAL A 122 -12.10 -13.61 -4.99
CA VAL A 122 -11.76 -12.65 -6.05
C VAL A 122 -11.06 -11.42 -5.48
N GLU A 123 -9.85 -11.15 -5.94
CA GLU A 123 -9.11 -9.92 -5.65
C GLU A 123 -9.49 -8.79 -6.62
N VAL A 124 -10.10 -7.73 -6.10
CA VAL A 124 -10.38 -6.49 -6.81
C VAL A 124 -9.29 -5.48 -6.49
N SER A 125 -8.43 -5.21 -7.46
CA SER A 125 -7.19 -4.44 -7.28
C SER A 125 -7.26 -3.01 -7.77
N TYR A 126 -8.24 -2.66 -8.59
CA TYR A 126 -8.42 -1.28 -9.06
C TYR A 126 -9.00 -0.43 -7.94
N LEU A 127 -8.21 0.50 -7.39
CA LEU A 127 -8.60 1.38 -6.29
C LEU A 127 -8.46 2.86 -6.67
N GLU A 128 -9.49 3.64 -6.39
CA GLU A 128 -9.45 5.11 -6.39
C GLU A 128 -9.85 5.67 -5.01
N ALA A 129 -9.10 6.64 -4.50
CA ALA A 129 -9.48 7.35 -3.29
C ALA A 129 -10.45 8.49 -3.63
N LEU A 130 -11.63 8.48 -3.01
CA LEU A 130 -12.65 9.53 -3.18
C LEU A 130 -12.55 10.65 -2.12
N GLY A 131 -11.65 10.48 -1.15
CA GLY A 131 -11.50 11.36 0.01
C GLY A 131 -12.44 10.98 1.16
N ASN A 132 -12.25 11.58 2.33
CA ASN A 132 -13.09 11.37 3.52
C ASN A 132 -13.29 9.87 3.88
N ARG A 133 -12.22 9.06 3.85
CA ARG A 133 -12.27 7.63 4.17
C ARG A 133 -13.13 6.78 3.21
N ARG A 134 -13.47 7.34 2.05
CA ARG A 134 -14.19 6.64 0.98
C ARG A 134 -13.26 6.24 -0.13
N TYR A 135 -13.43 5.01 -0.54
CA TYR A 135 -12.61 4.34 -1.52
C TYR A 135 -13.52 3.66 -2.53
N ARG A 136 -13.10 3.70 -3.78
CA ARG A 136 -13.82 3.10 -4.89
C ARG A 136 -12.99 1.95 -5.41
N PHE A 137 -13.54 0.74 -5.32
CA PHE A 137 -12.97 -0.42 -5.97
C PHE A 137 -13.79 -0.74 -7.21
N LEU A 138 -13.12 -1.02 -8.32
CA LEU A 138 -13.78 -1.39 -9.58
C LEU A 138 -13.48 -2.83 -9.92
N ALA A 139 -14.54 -3.64 -9.99
CA ALA A 139 -14.47 -4.98 -10.54
C ALA A 139 -14.95 -4.96 -12.00
N PHE A 140 -14.15 -5.57 -12.87
CA PHE A 140 -14.46 -5.69 -14.30
C PHE A 140 -15.14 -7.04 -14.59
N PRO A 141 -15.75 -7.23 -15.78
CA PRO A 141 -16.51 -8.45 -16.07
C PRO A 141 -15.80 -9.79 -15.78
N PRO A 142 -14.46 -9.95 -16.00
CA PRO A 142 -13.77 -11.19 -15.61
C PRO A 142 -13.73 -11.43 -14.09
N GLU A 143 -13.63 -10.36 -13.30
CA GLU A 143 -13.61 -10.42 -11.83
C GLU A 143 -15.03 -10.67 -11.31
N GLU A 144 -16.04 -9.93 -11.83
CA GLU A 144 -17.46 -10.11 -11.52
C GLU A 144 -17.92 -11.56 -11.73
N LYS A 145 -17.45 -12.21 -12.81
CA LYS A 145 -17.79 -13.60 -13.12
C LYS A 145 -17.30 -14.60 -12.06
N GLY A 146 -16.27 -14.25 -11.28
CA GLY A 146 -15.73 -15.07 -10.21
C GLY A 146 -16.42 -14.89 -8.86
N MET A 147 -17.34 -13.93 -8.74
CA MET A 147 -18.01 -13.60 -7.48
C MET A 147 -19.36 -14.31 -7.39
N GLU A 148 -19.70 -14.79 -6.21
CA GLU A 148 -21.00 -15.41 -5.91
C GLU A 148 -21.82 -14.55 -4.94
N GLU A 149 -23.13 -14.48 -5.17
CA GLU A 149 -24.02 -13.77 -4.25
C GLU A 149 -23.89 -14.33 -2.83
N GLY A 150 -23.72 -13.44 -1.85
CA GLY A 150 -23.47 -13.79 -0.45
C GLY A 150 -21.98 -13.85 -0.08
N ASP A 151 -21.07 -13.78 -1.04
CA ASP A 151 -19.63 -13.80 -0.79
C ASP A 151 -19.20 -12.74 0.22
N THR A 152 -18.33 -13.10 1.15
CA THR A 152 -17.85 -12.17 2.17
C THR A 152 -16.98 -11.10 1.53
N VAL A 153 -17.22 -9.84 1.90
CA VAL A 153 -16.37 -8.72 1.51
C VAL A 153 -15.34 -8.44 2.59
N ALA A 154 -14.07 -8.36 2.21
CA ALA A 154 -12.95 -8.12 3.11
C ALA A 154 -11.91 -7.19 2.48
N LEU A 155 -11.09 -6.54 3.31
CA LEU A 155 -9.86 -5.90 2.82
C LEU A 155 -8.69 -6.86 3.03
N ALA A 156 -7.76 -6.92 2.09
CA ALA A 156 -6.54 -7.71 2.19
C ALA A 156 -5.33 -6.94 1.65
N TRP A 157 -4.12 -7.38 2.01
CA TRP A 157 -2.93 -6.98 1.28
C TRP A 157 -2.79 -7.84 0.02
N PRO A 158 -2.32 -7.27 -1.12
CA PRO A 158 -2.16 -8.03 -2.36
C PRO A 158 -1.33 -9.31 -2.14
N GLY A 159 -1.85 -10.46 -2.57
CA GLY A 159 -1.17 -11.75 -2.41
C GLY A 159 -1.17 -12.32 -0.98
N GLU A 160 -1.88 -11.69 -0.04
CA GLU A 160 -1.99 -12.14 1.36
C GLU A 160 -3.47 -12.28 1.80
N PRO A 161 -4.31 -13.08 1.10
CA PRO A 161 -5.72 -13.23 1.44
C PRO A 161 -5.95 -13.80 2.86
N GLN A 162 -5.00 -14.58 3.38
CA GLN A 162 -5.03 -15.09 4.76
C GLN A 162 -4.93 -13.98 5.83
N GLN A 163 -4.42 -12.80 5.48
CA GLN A 163 -4.36 -11.62 6.36
C GLN A 163 -5.54 -10.67 6.13
N ALA A 164 -6.60 -11.14 5.45
CA ALA A 164 -7.77 -10.33 5.19
C ALA A 164 -8.51 -9.94 6.47
N ARG A 165 -8.89 -8.67 6.55
CA ARG A 165 -9.82 -8.15 7.55
C ARG A 165 -11.24 -8.27 7.01
N ARG A 166 -11.92 -9.34 7.44
CA ARG A 166 -13.33 -9.61 7.09
C ARG A 166 -14.25 -8.52 7.61
N SER A 167 -15.25 -8.17 6.81
CA SER A 167 -16.32 -7.27 7.22
C SER A 167 -17.61 -8.05 7.50
N LYS A 168 -18.64 -7.34 7.98
CA LYS A 168 -20.00 -7.87 8.10
C LYS A 168 -20.78 -7.85 6.78
N HIS A 169 -20.20 -7.27 5.73
CA HIS A 169 -20.85 -7.05 4.45
C HIS A 169 -20.61 -8.25 3.53
N SER A 170 -21.61 -8.54 2.72
CA SER A 170 -21.56 -9.57 1.68
C SER A 170 -21.87 -8.96 0.33
N TYR A 171 -21.35 -9.58 -0.72
CA TYR A 171 -21.64 -9.22 -2.08
C TYR A 171 -23.10 -9.51 -2.41
N SER A 172 -23.80 -8.50 -2.93
CA SER A 172 -25.13 -8.62 -3.51
C SER A 172 -25.12 -7.88 -4.85
N PRO A 173 -25.45 -8.55 -5.96
CA PRO A 173 -25.45 -7.92 -7.27
C PRO A 173 -26.52 -6.80 -7.33
N PRO A 174 -26.22 -5.66 -7.98
CA PRO A 174 -27.12 -4.51 -8.07
C PRO A 174 -28.26 -4.67 -9.09
#